data_AF-A0A924L2T4-F1
#
_entry.id   AF-A0A924L2T4-F1
#
_cell.length_a   1.000
_cell.length_b   1.000
_cell.length_c   1.000
_cell.angle_alpha   90.00
_cell.angle_beta   90.00
_cell.angle_gamma   90.00
#
_symmetry.space_group_name_H-M   'P 1'
#
loop_
_entity.id
_entity.type
_entity.pdbx_description
1 polymer ?
#
loop_
_entity_poly.entity_id
_entity_poly.type
_entity_poly.pdbx_seq_one_letter_code
_entity_poly.pdbx_strand_id
1 'polypeptide(L)' 'MKTFFQQLLKDKNGCYSLRELAIALLLIALFTSWIAKQFFQHEVPEFMFYAFASLIGAGCFGYSLEKKTTSETN' A
#
# COMPACT_ATOMS: atom_id res chain seq x y z
N MET A 1 15.85 12.60 -3.30
CA MET A 1 14.94 11.54 -3.81
C MET A 1 14.89 10.31 -2.91
N LYS A 2 16.02 9.77 -2.41
CA LYS A 2 16.03 8.64 -1.45
C LYS A 2 15.19 8.88 -0.19
N THR A 3 15.25 10.09 0.36
CA THR A 3 14.51 10.50 1.55
C THR A 3 13.00 10.52 1.38
N PHE A 4 12.50 10.78 0.16
CA PHE A 4 11.05 10.87 -0.10
C PHE A 4 10.42 9.48 -0.10
N PHE A 5 11.03 8.51 -0.80
CA PHE A 5 10.62 7.11 -0.75
C PHE A 5 10.79 6.49 0.64
N GLN A 6 11.87 6.85 1.35
CA GLN A 6 12.05 6.42 2.74
C GLN A 6 10.98 6.97 3.67
N GLN A 7 10.50 8.20 3.46
CA GLN A 7 9.40 8.76 4.25
C GLN A 7 8.05 8.17 3.87
N LEU A 8 7.83 7.83 2.60
CA LEU A 8 6.57 7.25 2.11
C LEU A 8 6.35 5.82 2.65
N LEU A 9 7.43 5.09 2.92
CA LEU A 9 7.43 3.77 3.55
C LEU A 9 7.57 3.81 5.08
N LYS A 10 7.63 5.01 5.68
CA LYS A 10 7.83 5.19 7.12
C LYS A 10 6.48 5.29 7.82
N ASP A 11 6.24 4.34 8.72
CA ASP A 11 5.05 4.23 9.55
C ASP A 11 4.97 5.40 10.57
N LYS A 12 3.81 5.62 11.19
CA LYS A 12 3.48 6.67 12.17
C LYS A 12 4.41 6.73 13.38
N ASN A 13 5.10 5.62 13.67
CA ASN A 13 6.08 5.46 14.75
C ASN A 13 7.55 5.56 14.27
N GLY A 14 7.79 5.86 13.00
CA GLY A 14 9.14 5.97 12.44
C GLY A 14 9.81 4.64 12.10
N CYS A 15 9.09 3.52 12.23
CA CYS A 15 9.53 2.19 11.80
C CYS A 15 9.07 1.90 10.36
N TYR A 16 9.70 0.93 9.70
CA TYR A 16 9.22 0.39 8.43
C TYR A 16 8.32 -0.80 8.75
N SER A 17 7.01 -0.70 8.52
CA SER A 17 6.13 -1.86 8.69
C SER A 17 5.96 -2.61 7.36
N LEU A 18 5.84 -3.93 7.48
CA LEU A 18 5.62 -4.83 6.35
C LEU A 18 4.28 -4.55 5.65
N ARG A 19 3.31 -3.97 6.37
CA ARG A 19 1.99 -3.61 5.84
C ARG A 19 2.08 -2.45 4.85
N GLU A 20 2.74 -1.35 5.19
CA GLU A 20 2.85 -0.21 4.27
C GLU A 20 3.66 -0.59 3.02
N LEU A 21 4.67 -1.46 3.17
CA LEU A 21 5.39 -2.06 2.05
C LEU A 21 4.45 -2.87 1.14
N ALA A 22 3.61 -3.74 1.72
CA ALA A 22 2.65 -4.54 0.97
C ALA A 22 1.62 -3.67 0.24
N ILE A 23 1.07 -2.64 0.89
CA ILE A 23 0.13 -1.70 0.27
C ILE A 23 0.79 -0.93 -0.88
N ALA A 24 2.04 -0.46 -0.70
CA ALA A 24 2.79 0.22 -1.74
C ALA A 24 3.05 -0.69 -2.96
N LEU A 25 3.42 -1.96 -2.73
CA LEU A 25 3.58 -2.95 -3.80
C LEU A 25 2.27 -3.20 -4.57
N LEU A 26 1.15 -3.31 -3.86
CA LEU A 26 -0.17 -3.49 -4.47
C LEU A 26 -0.60 -2.28 -5.29
N LEU A 27 -0.30 -1.06 -4.84
CA LEU A 27 -0.53 0.15 -5.62
C LEU A 27 0.32 0.17 -6.89
N ILE A 28 1.61 -0.20 -6.82
CA ILE A 28 2.48 -0.30 -8.00
C ILE A 28 1.95 -1.35 -8.98
N ALA A 29 1.50 -2.51 -8.48
CA ALA A 29 0.87 -3.55 -9.30
C ALA A 29 -0.39 -3.02 -10.00
N LEU A 30 -1.20 -2.21 -9.32
CA LEU A 30 -2.42 -1.62 -9.88
C LEU A 30 -2.10 -0.58 -10.95
N PHE A 31 -1.10 0.28 -10.73
CA PHE A 31 -0.62 1.25 -11.73
C PHE A 31 -0.03 0.57 -12.96
N THR A 32 0.82 -0.44 -12.78
CA THR A 32 1.42 -1.19 -13.90
C THR A 32 0.37 -1.96 -14.68
N SER A 33 -0.65 -2.50 -14.01
CA SER A 33 -1.79 -3.16 -14.66
C SER A 33 -2.63 -2.19 -15.48
N TRP A 34 -2.82 -0.95 -14.99
CA TRP A 34 -3.50 0.10 -15.76
C TRP A 34 -2.71 0.54 -17.00
N ILE A 35 -1.39 0.71 -16.85
CA ILE A 35 -0.47 1.01 -17.97
C ILE A 35 -0.50 -0.14 -18.98
N ALA A 36 -0.45 -1.39 -18.53
CA ALA A 36 -0.53 -2.56 -19.42
C ALA A 36 -1.83 -2.58 -20.21
N LYS A 37 -2.98 -2.30 -19.58
CA LYS A 37 -4.27 -2.18 -20.28
C LYS A 37 -4.26 -1.08 -21.34
N GLN A 38 -3.64 0.07 -21.04
CA GLN A 38 -3.56 1.21 -21.96
C GLN A 38 -2.69 0.95 -23.19
N PHE A 39 -1.56 0.24 -23.04
CA PHE A 39 -0.59 0.04 -24.13
C PHE A 39 -0.70 -1.31 -24.84
N PHE A 40 -1.15 -2.36 -24.16
CA PHE A 40 -1.19 -3.72 -24.69
C PHE A 40 -2.61 -4.23 -24.98
N GLN A 41 -3.65 -3.42 -24.69
CA GLN A 41 -5.07 -3.80 -24.81
C GLN A 41 -5.44 -5.12 -24.11
N HIS A 42 -4.60 -5.57 -23.17
CA HIS A 42 -4.91 -6.74 -22.36
C HIS A 42 -5.95 -6.36 -21.31
N GLU A 43 -7.11 -6.99 -21.41
CA GLU A 43 -8.15 -6.84 -20.40
C GLU A 43 -7.71 -7.53 -19.11
N VAL A 44 -7.52 -6.72 -18.08
CA VAL A 44 -7.27 -7.20 -16.73
C VAL A 44 -8.61 -7.71 -16.18
N PRO A 45 -8.67 -8.95 -15.66
CA PRO A 45 -9.90 -9.49 -15.10
C PRO A 45 -10.43 -8.62 -13.96
N GLU A 46 -11.71 -8.29 -13.99
CA GLU A 46 -12.33 -7.36 -13.03
C GLU A 46 -12.22 -7.86 -11.57
N PHE A 47 -12.29 -9.18 -11.35
CA PHE A 47 -12.13 -9.78 -10.02
C PHE A 47 -10.76 -9.48 -9.41
N MET A 48 -9.70 -9.39 -10.22
CA MET A 48 -8.34 -9.08 -9.75
C MET A 48 -8.28 -7.63 -9.25
N PHE A 49 -8.95 -6.72 -9.95
CA PHE A 49 -9.04 -5.32 -9.55
C PHE A 49 -9.77 -5.19 -8.21
N TYR A 50 -10.93 -5.84 -8.04
CA TYR A 50 -11.68 -5.83 -6.79
C TYR A 50 -10.90 -6.48 -5.63
N ALA A 51 -10.15 -7.56 -5.90
CA ALA A 51 -9.29 -8.18 -4.90
C ALA A 51 -8.17 -7.24 -4.44
N PHE A 52 -7.48 -6.56 -5.36
CA PHE A 52 -6.43 -5.60 -4.99
C PHE A 52 -6.99 -4.37 -4.28
N ALA A 53 -8.10 -3.82 -4.75
CA ALA A 53 -8.76 -2.68 -4.12
C ALA A 53 -9.22 -3.02 -2.68
N SER A 54 -9.78 -4.21 -2.47
CA SER A 54 -10.18 -4.66 -1.13
C SER A 54 -9.00 -4.90 -0.20
N LEU A 55 -7.89 -5.48 -0.68
CA LEU A 55 -6.67 -5.66 0.12
C LEU A 55 -6.02 -4.32 0.52
N ILE A 56 -5.95 -3.37 -0.42
CA ILE A 56 -5.46 -2.01 -0.15
C ILE A 56 -6.37 -1.34 0.89
N GLY A 57 -7.69 -1.43 0.72
CA GLY A 57 -8.67 -0.90 1.67
C GLY A 57 -8.52 -1.50 3.06
N ALA A 58 -8.42 -2.82 3.17
CA ALA A 58 -8.23 -3.53 4.43
C ALA A 58 -6.89 -3.16 5.11
N GLY A 59 -5.81 -3.03 4.33
CA GLY A 59 -4.52 -2.58 4.82
C GLY A 59 -4.57 -1.15 5.37
N CYS A 60 -5.15 -0.21 4.62
CA CYS A 60 -5.33 1.18 5.06
C CYS A 60 -6.28 1.30 6.27
N PHE A 61 -7.34 0.49 6.33
CA PHE A 61 -8.26 0.48 7.46
C PHE A 61 -7.60 -0.08 8.73
N GLY A 62 -6.83 -1.16 8.59
CA GLY A 62 -6.00 -1.69 9.67
C GLY A 62 -5.02 -0.65 10.21
N TYR A 63 -4.39 0.14 9.33
CA TYR A 63 -3.53 1.27 9.73
C TYR A 63 -4.29 2.37 10.47
N SER A 64 -5.50 2.71 10.03
CA SER A 64 -6.34 3.73 10.70
C SER A 64 -6.81 3.30 12.09
N LEU A 65 -7.04 2.01 12.30
CA LEU A 65 -7.43 1.44 13.59
C LEU A 65 -6.25 1.25 14.54
N GLU A 66 -5.02 1.23 14.03
CA GLU A 66 -3.83 1.06 14.85
C GLU A 66 -3.62 2.30 15.73
N LYS A 67 -3.87 2.15 17.03
CA LYS A 67 -3.51 3.18 18.02
C LYS A 67 -1.99 3.24 18.11
N LYS A 68 -1.44 4.46 18.21
CA LYS A 68 -0.04 4.64 18.56
C LYS A 68 0.23 3.87 19.85
N THR A 69 1.09 2.86 19.78
CA THR A 69 1.73 2.32 20.98
C THR A 69 2.70 3.40 21.44
N THR A 70 2.21 4.36 22.23
CA THR A 70 3.08 5.16 23.09
C THR A 70 3.63 4.16 24.08
N SER A 71 4.88 3.73 23.88
CA SER A 71 5.65 3.23 25.00
C SER A 71 5.78 4.40 25.98
N GLU A 72 4.84 4.48 26.92
CA GLU A 72 5.02 5.25 28.14
C GLU A 72 6.17 4.60 28.91
N THR A 73 7.39 4.99 28.55
CA THR A 73 8.55 4.77 29.40
C THR A 73 8.39 5.73 30.56
N ASN A 74 8.02 5.18 31.71
CA ASN A 74 8.10 5.83 33.03
C ASN A 74 9.51 6.38 33.28
#